data_AF-A0A529P1E0-F1
#
_entry.id   AF-A0A529P1E0-F1
#
_cell.length_a   1.000
_cell.length_b   1.000
_cell.length_c   1.000
_cell.angle_alpha   90.00
_cell.angle_beta   90.00
_cell.angle_gamma   90.00
#
_symmetry.space_group_name_H-M   'P 1'
#
loop_
_entity.id
_entity.type
_entity.pdbx_description
1 polymer ?
#
loop_
_entity_poly.entity_id
_entity_poly.type
_entity_poly.pdbx_seq_one_letter_code
_entity_poly.pdbx_strand_id
1 'polypeptide(L)'
;MSWLKPSWQGLLAILLCLIALALGAMSKPEAAALAQPEASFDYPYLATKGLMFGLLLLAALASMARLSTVVEALVLFIGAHLAAWLLITGINGYEGTALAPFFLLLAAAWLLGWRCVAVLSSLRPVANWVRTALRLIIPAIFGAWILIIWEAVTRGAGIPFILLPPPSAIGARIAGSLPVLGADVRQTIFKAVIFGYVVGSGAGFLAAIAADRVPFLRRGL
;
A
#
# COMPACT_ATOMS: atom_id res chain seq x y z
N MET A 1 5.99 -22.36 -33.00
CA MET A 1 5.86 -20.98 -32.46
C MET A 1 5.37 -21.10 -31.02
N SER A 2 6.18 -20.76 -30.01
CA SER A 2 5.75 -20.88 -28.61
C SER A 2 4.73 -19.79 -28.29
N TRP A 3 3.52 -20.22 -27.94
CA TRP A 3 2.40 -19.35 -27.53
C TRP A 3 2.59 -18.73 -26.14
N LEU A 4 3.66 -19.11 -25.44
CA LEU A 4 3.96 -18.76 -24.06
C LEU A 4 5.15 -17.80 -23.95
N LYS A 5 4.97 -16.73 -23.16
CA LYS A 5 6.02 -15.82 -22.71
C LYS A 5 6.17 -15.98 -21.19
N PRO A 6 7.07 -16.85 -20.73
CA PRO A 6 7.18 -17.12 -19.30
C PRO A 6 7.60 -15.88 -18.53
N SER A 7 7.01 -15.70 -17.35
CA SER A 7 7.34 -14.65 -16.40
C SER A 7 7.57 -15.27 -15.04
N TRP A 8 8.73 -15.00 -14.43
CA TRP A 8 9.02 -15.50 -13.09
C TRP A 8 8.01 -14.98 -12.05
N GLN A 9 7.51 -13.74 -12.23
CA GLN A 9 6.49 -13.14 -11.35
C GLN A 9 5.16 -13.88 -11.46
N GLY A 10 4.73 -14.19 -12.69
CA GLY A 10 3.50 -14.95 -12.94
C GLY A 10 3.60 -16.39 -12.43
N LEU A 11 4.72 -17.08 -12.69
CA LEU A 11 4.98 -18.43 -12.19
C LEU A 11 5.02 -18.49 -10.65
N LEU A 12 5.69 -17.53 -10.01
CA LEU A 12 5.75 -17.46 -8.57
C LEU A 12 4.37 -17.14 -7.96
N ALA A 13 3.60 -16.24 -8.57
CA ALA A 13 2.23 -15.95 -8.13
C ALA A 13 1.33 -17.21 -8.22
N ILE A 14 1.44 -18.00 -9.29
CA ILE A 14 0.73 -19.28 -9.43
C ILE A 14 1.18 -20.25 -8.34
N LEU A 15 2.49 -20.40 -8.12
CA LEU A 15 3.03 -21.27 -7.08
C LEU A 15 2.48 -20.90 -5.70
N LEU A 16 2.47 -19.60 -5.35
CA LEU A 16 1.92 -19.13 -4.08
C LEU A 16 0.42 -19.43 -3.96
N CYS A 17 -0.34 -19.28 -5.04
CA CYS A 17 -1.76 -19.68 -5.06
C CYS A 17 -1.92 -21.19 -4.86
N LEU A 18 -1.10 -22.03 -5.49
CA LEU A 18 -1.17 -23.48 -5.32
C LEU A 18 -0.80 -23.91 -3.89
N ILE A 19 0.21 -23.29 -3.29
CA ILE A 19 0.58 -23.54 -1.89
C ILE A 19 -0.56 -23.09 -0.96
N ALA A 20 -1.13 -21.90 -1.19
CA ALA A 20 -2.26 -21.39 -0.41
C ALA A 20 -3.49 -22.32 -0.50
N LEU A 21 -3.75 -22.87 -1.69
CA LEU A 21 -4.83 -23.83 -1.90
C LEU A 21 -4.57 -25.14 -1.14
N ALA A 22 -3.33 -25.64 -1.17
CA ALA A 22 -2.93 -26.85 -0.45
C ALA A 22 -3.01 -26.69 1.08
N LEU A 23 -2.72 -25.50 1.60
CA LEU A 23 -2.84 -25.16 3.02
C LEU A 23 -4.30 -24.96 3.48
N GLY A 24 -5.24 -24.75 2.54
CA GLY A 24 -6.67 -24.74 2.82
C GLY A 24 -7.18 -23.42 3.42
N ALA A 25 -7.41 -23.39 4.73
CA ALA A 25 -8.13 -22.31 5.41
C ALA A 25 -7.35 -20.98 5.40
N MET A 26 -8.02 -19.88 5.07
CA MET A 26 -7.44 -18.53 5.05
C MET A 26 -7.55 -17.81 6.39
N SER A 27 -8.42 -18.28 7.29
CA SER A 27 -8.62 -17.70 8.61
C SER A 27 -8.84 -18.77 9.69
N LYS A 28 -8.59 -18.43 10.95
CA LYS A 28 -8.88 -19.31 12.10
C LYS A 28 -10.37 -19.71 12.19
N PRO A 29 -11.36 -18.79 12.01
CA PRO A 29 -12.77 -19.18 11.96
C PRO A 29 -13.10 -20.16 10.83
N GLU A 30 -12.51 -19.99 9.65
CA GLU A 30 -12.69 -20.94 8.54
C GLU A 30 -12.11 -22.31 8.89
N ALA A 31 -10.92 -22.36 9.49
CA ALA A 31 -10.31 -23.62 9.94
C ALA A 31 -11.18 -24.34 10.98
N ALA A 32 -11.77 -23.59 11.93
CA ALA A 32 -12.68 -24.13 12.92
C ALA A 32 -13.98 -24.66 12.27
N ALA A 33 -14.54 -23.93 11.30
CA ALA A 33 -15.73 -24.35 10.58
C ALA A 33 -15.53 -25.63 9.78
N LEU A 34 -14.36 -25.80 9.14
CA LEU A 34 -14.00 -27.02 8.42
C LEU A 34 -13.82 -28.22 9.35
N ALA A 35 -13.41 -28.01 10.61
CA ALA A 35 -13.24 -29.05 11.61
C ALA A 35 -14.57 -29.54 12.20
N GLN A 36 -15.63 -28.71 12.15
CA GLN A 36 -16.95 -29.01 12.73
C GLN A 36 -18.08 -28.67 11.74
N PRO A 37 -18.31 -29.51 10.71
CA PRO A 37 -19.23 -29.19 9.61
C PRO A 37 -20.70 -29.04 10.03
N GLU A 38 -21.08 -29.61 11.16
CA GLU A 38 -22.46 -29.58 11.66
C GLU A 38 -22.81 -28.27 12.37
N ALA A 39 -21.80 -27.46 12.72
CA ALA A 39 -22.02 -26.16 13.35
C ALA A 39 -22.05 -25.05 12.28
N SER A 40 -23.06 -24.19 12.34
CA SER A 40 -23.15 -23.00 11.50
C SER A 40 -22.19 -21.93 12.02
N PHE A 41 -21.15 -21.63 11.26
CA PHE A 41 -20.22 -20.54 11.56
C PHE A 41 -20.31 -19.45 10.50
N ASP A 42 -20.34 -18.19 10.93
CA ASP A 42 -20.04 -17.06 10.04
C ASP A 42 -18.53 -16.83 10.05
N TYR A 43 -17.89 -16.98 8.89
CA TYR A 43 -16.45 -16.86 8.73
C TYR A 43 -16.07 -16.13 7.44
N PRO A 44 -14.93 -15.43 7.44
CA PRO A 44 -14.58 -14.58 6.32
C PRO A 44 -14.29 -15.41 5.06
N TYR A 45 -14.55 -14.80 3.91
CA TYR A 45 -14.25 -15.32 2.57
C TYR A 45 -15.06 -16.51 2.07
N LEU A 46 -16.09 -16.97 2.77
CA LEU A 46 -16.95 -18.08 2.33
C LEU A 46 -17.40 -17.94 0.86
N ALA A 47 -17.86 -16.75 0.46
CA ALA A 47 -18.33 -16.48 -0.90
C ALA A 47 -17.23 -15.99 -1.87
N THR A 48 -16.12 -15.44 -1.36
CA THR A 48 -15.13 -14.71 -2.18
C THR A 48 -13.84 -15.48 -2.39
N LYS A 49 -13.56 -16.53 -1.61
CA LYS A 49 -12.33 -17.33 -1.67
C LYS A 49 -12.04 -17.83 -3.08
N GLY A 50 -12.98 -18.55 -3.69
CA GLY A 50 -12.80 -19.10 -5.04
C GLY A 50 -12.56 -18.02 -6.09
N LEU A 51 -13.24 -16.88 -5.96
CA LEU A 51 -13.08 -15.75 -6.86
C LEU A 51 -11.69 -15.11 -6.74
N MET A 52 -11.13 -14.97 -5.54
CA MET A 52 -9.76 -14.45 -5.35
C MET A 52 -8.71 -15.35 -6.01
N PHE A 53 -8.78 -16.67 -5.79
CA PHE A 53 -7.89 -17.62 -6.47
C PHE A 53 -8.06 -17.55 -8.00
N GLY A 54 -9.30 -17.52 -8.48
CA GLY A 54 -9.61 -17.41 -9.90
C GLY A 54 -9.01 -16.14 -10.52
N LEU A 55 -9.21 -14.97 -9.90
CA LEU A 55 -8.66 -13.70 -10.37
C LEU A 55 -7.13 -13.74 -10.48
N LEU A 56 -6.44 -14.25 -9.46
CA LEU A 56 -4.98 -14.29 -9.43
C LEU A 56 -4.41 -15.29 -10.43
N LEU A 57 -4.97 -16.50 -10.51
CA LEU A 57 -4.54 -17.51 -11.45
C LEU A 57 -4.81 -17.07 -12.89
N LEU A 58 -5.99 -16.54 -13.19
CA LEU A 58 -6.32 -16.03 -14.52
C LEU A 58 -5.42 -14.85 -14.90
N ALA A 59 -5.18 -13.90 -14.00
CA ALA A 59 -4.29 -12.77 -14.29
C ALA A 59 -2.84 -13.22 -14.50
N ALA A 60 -2.34 -14.16 -13.70
CA ALA A 60 -1.00 -14.71 -13.87
C ALA A 60 -0.85 -15.45 -15.21
N LEU A 61 -1.78 -16.33 -15.55
CA LEU A 61 -1.79 -17.08 -16.81
C LEU A 61 -1.95 -16.17 -18.02
N ALA A 62 -2.90 -15.23 -17.98
CA ALA A 62 -3.12 -14.26 -19.04
C ALA A 62 -1.87 -13.41 -19.30
N SER A 63 -1.15 -13.04 -18.24
CA SER A 63 0.09 -12.28 -18.38
C SER A 63 1.23 -13.07 -19.04
N MET A 64 1.14 -14.39 -19.13
CA MET A 64 2.12 -15.23 -19.83
C MET A 64 1.66 -15.61 -21.25
N ALA A 65 0.44 -15.22 -21.64
CA ALA A 65 -0.04 -15.34 -23.01
C ALA A 65 0.44 -14.16 -23.87
N ARG A 66 0.41 -14.32 -25.20
CA ARG A 66 0.74 -13.25 -26.16
C ARG A 66 -0.43 -12.26 -26.28
N LEU A 67 -0.62 -11.43 -25.26
CA LEU A 67 -1.59 -10.34 -25.25
C LEU A 67 -0.94 -9.02 -25.70
N SER A 68 -1.76 -8.04 -26.09
CA SER A 68 -1.26 -6.68 -26.25
C SER A 68 -0.84 -6.12 -24.88
N THR A 69 0.19 -5.28 -24.84
CA THR A 69 0.74 -4.72 -23.59
C THR A 69 -0.31 -4.00 -22.75
N VAL A 70 -1.28 -3.34 -23.39
CA VAL A 70 -2.39 -2.65 -22.71
C VAL A 70 -3.35 -3.65 -22.06
N VAL A 71 -3.74 -4.71 -22.77
CA VAL A 71 -4.62 -5.75 -22.22
C VAL A 71 -3.93 -6.51 -21.09
N GLU A 72 -2.65 -6.85 -21.25
CA GLU A 72 -1.83 -7.45 -20.19
C GLU A 72 -1.82 -6.57 -18.94
N ALA A 73 -1.55 -5.27 -19.08
CA ALA A 73 -1.57 -4.33 -17.96
C ALA A 73 -2.94 -4.21 -17.29
N LEU A 74 -4.03 -4.15 -18.06
CA LEU A 74 -5.39 -4.07 -17.52
C LEU A 74 -5.78 -5.33 -16.73
N VAL A 75 -5.49 -6.51 -17.28
CA VAL A 75 -5.78 -7.78 -16.61
C VAL A 75 -4.99 -7.91 -15.32
N LEU A 76 -3.70 -7.56 -15.33
CA LEU A 76 -2.86 -7.55 -14.13
C LEU A 76 -3.35 -6.54 -13.11
N PHE A 77 -3.71 -5.33 -13.54
CA PHE A 77 -4.23 -4.29 -12.67
C PHE A 77 -5.52 -4.76 -11.99
N ILE A 78 -6.52 -5.20 -12.75
CA ILE A 78 -7.82 -5.62 -12.21
C ILE A 78 -7.64 -6.84 -11.31
N GLY A 79 -6.96 -7.89 -11.78
CA GLY A 79 -6.79 -9.13 -11.03
C GLY A 79 -6.07 -8.93 -9.69
N ALA A 80 -4.97 -8.16 -9.70
CA ALA A 80 -4.19 -7.92 -8.49
C ALA A 80 -4.94 -7.03 -7.48
N HIS A 81 -5.52 -5.90 -7.93
CA HIS A 81 -6.16 -4.95 -7.01
C HIS A 81 -7.52 -5.45 -6.52
N LEU A 82 -8.31 -6.14 -7.35
CA LEU A 82 -9.59 -6.69 -6.93
C LEU A 82 -9.39 -7.84 -5.94
N ALA A 83 -8.40 -8.72 -6.15
CA ALA A 83 -8.06 -9.75 -5.18
C ALA A 83 -7.61 -9.14 -3.84
N ALA A 84 -6.75 -8.12 -3.87
CA ALA A 84 -6.32 -7.41 -2.67
C ALA A 84 -7.46 -6.69 -1.94
N TRP A 85 -8.37 -6.07 -2.68
CA TRP A 85 -9.57 -5.46 -2.14
C TRP A 85 -10.41 -6.49 -1.39
N LEU A 86 -10.68 -7.65 -2.02
CA LEU A 86 -11.46 -8.72 -1.41
C LEU A 86 -10.80 -9.31 -0.16
N LEU A 87 -9.46 -9.45 -0.15
CA LEU A 87 -8.70 -9.84 1.03
C LEU A 87 -8.92 -8.85 2.18
N ILE A 88 -8.75 -7.55 1.93
CA ILE A 88 -8.90 -6.51 2.95
C ILE A 88 -10.35 -6.38 3.43
N THR A 89 -11.33 -6.40 2.53
CA THR A 89 -12.74 -6.30 2.93
C THR A 89 -13.22 -7.54 3.66
N GLY A 90 -12.73 -8.72 3.28
CA GLY A 90 -13.18 -9.97 3.88
C GLY A 90 -12.61 -10.19 5.29
N ILE A 91 -11.43 -9.67 5.62
CA ILE A 91 -10.88 -9.78 6.99
C ILE A 91 -11.51 -8.78 7.98
N ASN A 92 -12.30 -7.83 7.50
CA ASN A 92 -12.90 -6.80 8.36
C ASN A 92 -13.83 -7.44 9.40
N GLY A 93 -13.63 -7.14 10.68
CA GLY A 93 -14.32 -7.77 11.80
C GLY A 93 -13.72 -9.11 12.24
N TYR A 94 -12.70 -9.60 11.55
CA TYR A 94 -11.95 -10.83 11.85
C TYR A 94 -10.44 -10.57 11.94
N GLU A 95 -10.06 -9.39 12.44
CA GLU A 95 -8.66 -8.97 12.57
C GLU A 95 -7.84 -9.97 13.42
N GLY A 96 -6.59 -10.24 13.02
CA GLY A 96 -5.70 -11.17 13.73
C GLY A 96 -6.05 -12.66 13.55
N THR A 97 -7.03 -12.98 12.70
CA THR A 97 -7.41 -14.36 12.41
C THR A 97 -6.80 -14.91 11.13
N ALA A 98 -6.09 -14.09 10.33
CA ALA A 98 -5.56 -14.53 9.05
C ALA A 98 -4.49 -15.63 9.20
N LEU A 99 -4.53 -16.61 8.31
CA LEU A 99 -3.57 -17.72 8.23
C LEU A 99 -2.63 -17.54 7.03
N ALA A 100 -1.66 -18.45 6.88
CA ALA A 100 -0.67 -18.39 5.80
C ALA A 100 -1.28 -18.21 4.39
N PRO A 101 -2.39 -18.86 3.98
CA PRO A 101 -3.00 -18.66 2.68
C PRO A 101 -3.38 -17.21 2.37
N PHE A 102 -3.83 -16.45 3.37
CA PHE A 102 -4.13 -15.02 3.21
C PHE A 102 -2.88 -14.24 2.77
N PHE A 103 -1.76 -14.44 3.47
CA PHE A 103 -0.50 -13.74 3.16
C PHE A 103 0.12 -14.20 1.84
N LEU A 104 -0.05 -15.48 1.48
CA LEU A 104 0.41 -16.01 0.20
C LEU A 104 -0.40 -15.41 -0.97
N LEU A 105 -1.72 -15.27 -0.84
CA LEU A 105 -2.55 -14.60 -1.84
C LEU A 105 -2.24 -13.11 -1.93
N LEU A 106 -2.00 -12.45 -0.78
CA LEU A 106 -1.55 -11.05 -0.76
C LEU A 106 -0.21 -10.89 -1.49
N ALA A 107 0.75 -11.78 -1.26
CA ALA A 107 2.05 -11.78 -1.94
C ALA A 107 1.91 -12.08 -3.43
N ALA A 108 1.04 -13.02 -3.83
CA ALA A 108 0.74 -13.29 -5.23
C ALA A 108 0.11 -12.07 -5.92
N ALA A 109 -0.86 -11.41 -5.27
CA ALA A 109 -1.46 -10.19 -5.77
C ALA A 109 -0.43 -9.06 -5.92
N TRP A 110 0.47 -8.89 -4.93
CA TRP A 110 1.57 -7.93 -5.01
C TRP A 110 2.54 -8.21 -6.16
N LEU A 111 2.93 -9.46 -6.39
CA LEU A 111 3.78 -9.84 -7.52
C LEU A 111 3.13 -9.50 -8.87
N LEU A 112 1.82 -9.71 -9.00
CA LEU A 112 1.07 -9.33 -10.20
C LEU A 112 0.91 -7.81 -10.32
N GLY A 113 0.78 -7.09 -9.19
CA GLY A 113 0.82 -5.63 -9.14
C GLY A 113 2.17 -5.07 -9.61
N TRP A 114 3.28 -5.66 -9.16
CA TRP A 114 4.62 -5.33 -9.65
C TRP A 114 4.74 -5.64 -11.14
N ARG A 115 4.27 -6.80 -11.58
CA ARG A 115 4.24 -7.15 -13.00
C ARG A 115 3.47 -6.12 -13.83
N CYS A 116 2.32 -5.64 -13.34
CA CYS A 116 1.55 -4.58 -13.98
C CYS A 116 2.39 -3.32 -14.21
N VAL A 117 3.09 -2.84 -13.17
CA VAL A 117 3.98 -1.68 -13.25
C VAL A 117 5.13 -1.92 -14.24
N ALA A 118 5.71 -3.12 -14.27
CA ALA A 118 6.77 -3.48 -15.22
C ALA A 118 6.28 -3.54 -16.68
N VAL A 119 5.04 -4.00 -16.90
CA VAL A 119 4.41 -4.02 -18.23
C VAL A 119 4.09 -2.59 -18.68
N LEU A 120 3.53 -1.76 -17.79
CA LEU A 120 3.24 -0.35 -18.08
C LEU A 120 4.51 0.45 -18.42
N SER A 121 5.64 0.18 -17.77
CA SER A 121 6.91 0.87 -18.06
C SER A 121 7.55 0.48 -19.40
N SER A 122 7.13 -0.66 -19.97
CA SER A 122 7.56 -1.08 -21.31
C SER A 122 6.85 -0.33 -22.43
N LEU A 123 5.72 0.33 -22.15
CA LEU A 123 4.99 1.11 -23.15
C LEU A 123 5.84 2.28 -23.67
N ARG A 124 5.73 2.53 -24.98
CA ARG A 124 6.40 3.64 -25.68
C ARG A 124 5.34 4.49 -26.38
N PRO A 125 4.59 5.33 -25.64
CA PRO A 125 3.51 6.11 -26.23
C PRO A 125 4.05 7.20 -27.18
N VAL A 126 3.38 7.35 -28.33
CA VAL A 126 3.64 8.43 -29.29
C VAL A 126 3.03 9.75 -28.80
N ALA A 127 1.85 9.70 -28.18
CA ALA A 127 1.16 10.89 -27.67
C ALA A 127 1.74 11.38 -26.33
N ASN A 128 1.98 12.69 -26.23
CA ASN A 128 2.57 13.33 -25.04
C ASN A 128 1.71 13.18 -23.78
N TRP A 129 0.39 13.26 -23.90
CA TRP A 129 -0.51 13.13 -22.74
C TRP A 129 -0.45 11.72 -22.13
N VAL A 130 -0.34 10.66 -22.96
CA VAL A 130 -0.19 9.27 -22.49
C VAL A 130 1.13 9.10 -21.75
N ARG A 131 2.21 9.72 -22.25
CA ARG A 131 3.51 9.72 -21.57
C ARG A 131 3.42 10.35 -20.18
N THR A 132 2.75 11.50 -20.06
CA THR A 132 2.53 12.16 -18.77
C THR A 132 1.66 11.31 -17.85
N ALA A 133 0.58 10.70 -18.38
CA ALA A 133 -0.26 9.80 -17.61
C ALA A 133 0.53 8.59 -17.07
N LEU A 134 1.38 7.95 -17.89
CA LEU A 134 2.25 6.86 -17.45
C LEU A 134 3.23 7.29 -16.35
N ARG A 135 3.79 8.51 -16.43
CA ARG A 135 4.69 9.06 -15.41
C ARG A 135 4.02 9.25 -14.05
N LEU A 136 2.69 9.41 -14.00
CA LEU A 136 1.93 9.55 -12.76
C LEU A 136 1.36 8.22 -12.28
N ILE A 137 0.78 7.41 -13.18
CA ILE A 137 0.08 6.18 -12.80
C ILE A 137 1.02 5.09 -12.31
N ILE A 138 2.22 4.96 -12.90
CA ILE A 138 3.22 3.95 -12.53
C ILE A 138 3.64 4.12 -11.05
N PRO A 139 4.12 5.31 -10.61
CA PRO A 139 4.44 5.51 -9.19
C PRO A 139 3.19 5.50 -8.29
N ALA A 140 2.02 5.93 -8.78
CA ALA A 140 0.78 5.85 -8.00
C ALA A 140 0.38 4.39 -7.69
N ILE A 141 0.45 3.49 -8.66
CA ILE A 141 0.18 2.05 -8.45
C ILE A 141 1.18 1.47 -7.44
N PHE A 142 2.47 1.81 -7.59
CA PHE A 142 3.49 1.37 -6.65
C PHE A 142 3.21 1.87 -5.22
N GLY A 143 2.92 3.15 -5.05
CA GLY A 143 2.57 3.74 -3.76
C GLY A 143 1.28 3.17 -3.16
N ALA A 144 0.27 2.89 -3.99
CA ALA A 144 -0.95 2.23 -3.56
C ALA A 144 -0.67 0.83 -3.01
N TRP A 145 0.23 0.06 -3.63
CA TRP A 145 0.60 -1.27 -3.14
C TRP A 145 1.30 -1.24 -1.77
N ILE A 146 2.05 -0.18 -1.46
CA ILE A 146 2.61 0.00 -0.10
C ILE A 146 1.48 0.13 0.92
N LEU A 147 0.46 0.96 0.63
CA LEU A 147 -0.69 1.13 1.52
C LEU A 147 -1.55 -0.14 1.62
N ILE A 148 -1.76 -0.85 0.51
CA ILE A 148 -2.52 -2.10 0.46
C ILE A 148 -1.84 -3.17 1.33
N ILE A 149 -0.53 -3.37 1.18
CA ILE A 149 0.20 -4.35 2.00
C ILE A 149 0.15 -3.95 3.46
N TRP A 150 0.37 -2.66 3.77
CA TRP A 150 0.31 -2.16 5.13
C TRP A 150 -1.07 -2.42 5.77
N GLU A 151 -2.16 -2.08 5.08
CA GLU A 151 -3.53 -2.35 5.52
C GLU A 151 -3.79 -3.84 5.73
N ALA A 152 -3.47 -4.66 4.73
CA ALA A 152 -3.74 -6.10 4.76
C ALA A 152 -2.94 -6.81 5.86
N VAL A 153 -1.67 -6.44 6.06
CA VAL A 153 -0.82 -7.03 7.09
C VAL A 153 -1.24 -6.59 8.48
N THR A 154 -1.53 -5.30 8.71
CA THR A 154 -1.98 -4.81 10.02
C THR A 154 -3.28 -5.47 10.46
N ARG A 155 -4.27 -5.57 9.57
CA ARG A 155 -5.53 -6.26 9.86
C ARG A 155 -5.37 -7.77 9.97
N GLY A 156 -4.71 -8.39 8.98
CA GLY A 156 -4.58 -9.84 8.91
C GLY A 156 -3.81 -10.42 10.10
N ALA A 157 -2.67 -9.80 10.44
CA ALA A 157 -1.87 -10.22 11.59
C ALA A 157 -2.40 -9.71 12.94
N GLY A 158 -3.40 -8.80 12.94
CA GLY A 158 -3.95 -8.24 14.17
C GLY A 158 -2.93 -7.38 14.92
N ILE A 159 -2.15 -6.58 14.18
CA ILE A 159 -1.13 -5.72 14.77
C ILE A 159 -1.81 -4.72 15.71
N PRO A 160 -1.38 -4.59 16.98
CA PRO A 160 -1.96 -3.63 17.91
C PRO A 160 -1.99 -2.22 17.33
N PHE A 161 -3.15 -1.56 17.43
CA PHE A 161 -3.38 -0.22 16.87
C PHE A 161 -2.36 0.82 17.38
N ILE A 162 -1.86 0.65 18.60
CA ILE A 162 -0.83 1.52 19.19
C ILE A 162 0.54 1.39 18.51
N LEU A 163 0.86 0.23 17.94
CA LEU A 163 2.15 -0.01 17.27
C LEU A 163 2.09 0.46 15.82
N LEU A 164 1.06 0.04 15.10
CA LEU A 164 0.93 0.36 13.69
C LEU A 164 -0.55 0.33 13.29
N PRO A 165 -1.23 1.48 13.27
CA PRO A 165 -2.62 1.53 12.84
C PRO A 165 -2.73 1.28 11.32
N PRO A 166 -3.86 0.71 10.86
CA PRO A 166 -4.11 0.57 9.43
C PRO A 166 -4.20 1.95 8.75
N PRO A 167 -3.64 2.12 7.53
CA PRO A 167 -3.63 3.40 6.82
C PRO A 167 -5.03 3.97 6.58
N SER A 168 -6.05 3.12 6.41
CA SER A 168 -7.44 3.58 6.30
C SER A 168 -7.92 4.33 7.56
N ALA A 169 -7.53 3.87 8.75
CA ALA A 169 -7.84 4.54 10.01
C ALA A 169 -7.08 5.86 10.16
N ILE A 170 -5.81 5.91 9.74
CA ILE A 170 -5.04 7.16 9.70
C ILE A 170 -5.73 8.17 8.78
N GLY A 171 -6.12 7.75 7.57
CA GLY A 171 -6.83 8.58 6.61
C GLY A 171 -8.14 9.13 7.17
N ALA A 172 -8.95 8.29 7.81
CA ALA A 172 -10.18 8.72 8.47
C ALA A 172 -9.92 9.75 9.58
N ARG A 173 -8.86 9.58 10.37
CA ARG A 173 -8.47 10.55 11.40
C ARG A 173 -8.00 11.87 10.81
N ILE A 174 -7.17 11.85 9.77
CA ILE A 174 -6.72 13.07 9.09
C ILE A 174 -7.94 13.84 8.55
N ALA A 175 -8.84 13.16 7.85
CA ALA A 175 -10.04 13.78 7.28
C ALA A 175 -10.95 14.40 8.35
N GLY A 176 -11.11 13.73 9.50
CA GLY A 176 -11.87 14.24 10.63
C GLY A 176 -11.19 15.35 11.44
N SER A 177 -9.86 15.49 11.33
CA SER A 177 -9.06 16.42 12.13
C SER A 177 -8.45 17.58 11.32
N LEU A 178 -8.85 17.78 10.06
CA LEU A 178 -8.34 18.87 9.21
C LEU A 178 -8.39 20.26 9.87
N PRO A 179 -9.48 20.67 10.57
CA PRO A 179 -9.51 21.98 11.22
C PRO A 179 -8.46 22.13 12.34
N VAL A 180 -8.24 21.06 13.10
CA VAL A 180 -7.25 21.02 14.19
C VAL A 180 -5.84 21.06 13.62
N LEU A 181 -5.54 20.20 12.64
CA LEU A 181 -4.25 20.19 11.96
C LEU A 181 -3.92 21.56 11.32
N GLY A 182 -4.92 22.21 10.72
CA GLY A 182 -4.76 23.56 10.17
C GLY A 182 -4.51 24.62 11.24
N ALA A 183 -5.19 24.53 12.39
CA ALA A 183 -4.95 25.42 13.52
C ALA A 183 -3.53 25.25 14.08
N ASP A 184 -3.04 24.02 14.18
CA ASP A 184 -1.70 23.70 14.65
C ASP A 184 -0.62 24.19 13.68
N VAL A 185 -0.81 24.01 12.37
CA VAL A 185 0.09 24.58 11.34
C VAL A 185 0.15 26.10 11.48
N ARG A 186 -1.01 26.75 11.64
CA ARG A 186 -1.04 28.20 11.81
C ARG A 186 -0.33 28.66 13.07
N GLN A 187 -0.48 27.92 14.16
CA GLN A 187 0.14 28.27 15.42
C GLN A 187 1.65 28.02 15.40
N THR A 188 2.08 26.85 14.96
CA THR A 188 3.49 26.43 15.03
C THR A 188 4.33 27.03 13.90
N ILE A 189 3.84 27.04 12.67
CA ILE A 189 4.61 27.56 11.53
C ILE A 189 4.47 29.07 11.45
N PHE A 190 3.25 29.57 11.24
CA PHE A 190 3.06 30.99 10.91
C PHE A 190 3.28 31.92 12.09
N LYS A 191 2.80 31.55 13.28
CA LYS A 191 2.93 32.41 14.46
C LYS A 191 4.25 32.20 15.20
N ALA A 192 4.66 30.95 15.45
CA ALA A 192 5.84 30.68 16.26
C ALA A 192 7.14 30.69 15.44
N VAL A 193 7.28 29.80 14.45
CA VAL A 193 8.54 29.62 13.71
C VAL A 193 8.94 30.87 12.93
N ILE A 194 8.04 31.48 12.16
CA ILE A 194 8.39 32.67 11.36
C ILE A 194 8.80 33.84 12.26
N PHE A 195 8.02 34.13 13.31
CA PHE A 195 8.34 35.20 14.23
C PHE A 195 9.66 34.94 14.97
N GLY A 196 9.84 33.71 15.49
CA GLY A 196 11.06 33.30 16.16
C GLY A 196 12.30 33.38 15.25
N TYR A 197 12.17 32.99 13.98
CA TYR A 197 13.25 33.09 13.01
C TYR A 197 13.68 34.54 12.75
N VAL A 198 12.71 35.44 12.56
CA VAL A 198 12.97 36.86 12.30
C VAL A 198 13.60 37.53 13.52
N VAL A 199 12.99 37.36 14.71
CA VAL A 199 13.49 37.98 15.93
C VAL A 199 14.81 37.38 16.37
N GLY A 200 14.96 36.05 16.30
CA GLY A 200 16.20 35.36 16.67
C GLY A 200 17.37 35.74 15.78
N SER A 201 17.18 35.71 14.46
CA SER A 201 18.23 36.11 13.50
C SER A 201 18.54 37.60 13.61
N GLY A 202 17.51 38.44 13.78
CA GLY A 202 17.66 39.87 13.98
C GLY A 202 18.43 40.21 15.26
N ALA A 203 18.09 39.56 16.38
CA ALA A 203 18.79 39.75 17.65
C ALA A 203 20.25 39.30 17.58
N GLY A 204 20.53 38.14 16.94
CA GLY A 204 21.90 37.67 16.73
C GLY A 204 22.72 38.63 15.86
N PHE A 205 22.13 39.16 14.80
CA PHE A 205 22.79 40.15 13.94
C PHE A 205 23.09 41.46 14.67
N LEU A 206 22.12 41.97 15.44
CA LEU A 206 22.32 43.17 16.26
C LEU A 206 23.39 42.95 17.34
N ALA A 207 23.40 41.78 17.97
CA ALA A 207 24.43 41.42 18.96
C ALA A 207 25.83 41.39 18.33
N ALA A 208 25.97 40.86 17.10
CA ALA A 208 27.24 40.88 16.37
C ALA A 208 27.73 42.32 16.09
N ILE A 209 26.83 43.20 15.63
CA ILE A 209 27.16 44.63 15.44
C ILE A 209 27.58 45.27 16.77
N ALA A 210 26.87 44.99 17.85
CA ALA A 210 27.19 45.54 19.18
C ALA A 210 28.56 45.05 19.67
N ALA A 211 28.88 43.77 19.45
CA ALA A 211 30.19 43.19 19.78
C ALA A 211 31.33 43.87 19.00
N ASP A 212 31.14 44.19 17.72
CA ASP A 212 32.15 44.91 16.92
C ASP A 212 32.38 46.34 17.41
N ARG A 213 31.33 47.00 17.90
CA ARG A 213 31.36 48.42 18.28
C ARG A 213 31.78 48.67 19.73
N VAL A 214 31.54 47.72 20.64
CA VAL A 214 31.82 47.90 22.07
C VAL A 214 33.06 47.10 22.48
N PRO A 215 34.20 47.76 22.81
CA PRO A 215 35.45 47.08 23.11
C PRO A 215 35.40 46.13 24.31
N PHE A 216 34.43 46.30 25.22
CA PHE A 216 34.20 45.36 26.32
C PHE A 216 33.61 44.03 25.84
N LEU A 217 32.56 44.07 25.01
CA LEU A 217 31.92 42.88 24.45
C LEU A 217 32.85 42.12 23.49
N ARG A 218 33.67 42.86 22.72
CA ARG A 218 34.71 42.27 21.86
C ARG A 218 35.79 41.50 22.61
N ARG A 219 36.05 41.81 23.88
CA ARG A 219 37.08 41.17 24.70
C ARG A 219 36.60 39.90 25.40
N GLY A 220 35.29 39.64 25.41
CA GLY A 220 34.67 38.46 26.03
C GLY A 220 34.25 37.38 25.02
N LEU A 221 34.39 37.63 23.73
CA LEU A 221 34.32 36.67 22.62
C LEU A 221 35.74 36.26 22.22
#